data_AF-A0A376TJH1-F1
#
_entry.id   AF-A0A376TJH1-F1
#
_cell.length_a   1.000
_cell.length_b   1.000
_cell.length_c   1.000
_cell.angle_alpha   90.00
_cell.angle_beta   90.00
_cell.angle_gamma   90.00
#
_symmetry.space_group_name_H-M   'P 1'
#
loop_
_entity.id
_entity.type
_entity.pdbx_description
1 polymer ?
#
loop_
_entity_poly.entity_id
_entity_poly.type
_entity_poly.pdbx_seq_one_letter_code
_entity_poly.pdbx_strand_id
1 'polypeptide(L)' 'MKYIFELNPDHVLVKRAADTEDEAKFSEWVELLLDQALLAERGTLEDPNLFIRRMNQLLVS' A
#
# COMPACT_ATOMS: atom_id res chain seq x y z
N MET A 1 3.54 12.03 18.53
CA MET A 1 2.89 12.49 17.28
C MET A 1 1.84 11.45 16.90
N LYS A 2 0.71 11.88 16.32
CA LYS A 2 -0.32 10.99 15.79
C LYS A 2 -0.19 10.98 14.27
N TYR A 3 0.08 9.81 13.68
CA TYR A 3 0.11 9.65 12.23
C TYR A 3 -1.32 9.47 11.71
N ILE A 4 -1.64 10.13 10.61
CA ILE A 4 -2.93 9.98 9.91
C ILE A 4 -2.58 9.48 8.51
N PHE A 5 -3.13 8.33 8.14
CA PHE A 5 -2.96 7.75 6.82
C PHE A 5 -4.09 8.24 5.92
N GLU A 6 -3.80 9.23 5.08
CA GLU A 6 -4.77 9.83 4.15
C GLU A 6 -4.69 9.17 2.77
N LEU A 7 -5.85 8.89 2.19
CA LEU A 7 -5.96 8.27 0.87
C LEU A 7 -6.69 9.19 -0.09
N ASN A 8 -6.25 9.22 -1.34
CA ASN A 8 -6.99 9.86 -2.43
C ASN A 8 -8.03 8.86 -3.00
N PRO A 9 -9.34 9.07 -2.76
CA PRO A 9 -10.36 8.13 -3.22
C PRO A 9 -10.47 8.07 -4.76
N ASP A 10 -9.97 9.09 -5.47
CA ASP A 10 -9.99 9.11 -6.93
C ASP A 10 -8.85 8.34 -7.58
N HIS A 11 -7.83 7.97 -6.81
CA HIS A 11 -6.66 7.28 -7.33
C HIS A 11 -6.99 5.83 -7.72
N VAL A 12 -6.53 5.41 -8.90
CA VAL A 12 -6.86 4.09 -9.49
C VAL A 12 -6.50 2.93 -8.57
N LEU A 13 -5.35 2.99 -7.89
CA LEU A 13 -4.93 1.93 -6.96
C LEU A 13 -5.79 1.89 -5.68
N VAL A 14 -6.29 3.03 -5.21
CA VAL A 14 -7.17 3.07 -4.02
C VAL A 14 -8.53 2.46 -4.36
N LYS A 15 -9.06 2.76 -5.55
CA LYS A 15 -10.28 2.12 -6.07
C LYS A 15 -10.09 0.60 -6.22
N ARG A 16 -8.98 0.17 -6.84
CA ARG A 16 -8.67 -1.26 -7.00
C ARG A 16 -8.53 -1.99 -5.66
N ALA A 17 -7.91 -1.36 -4.66
CA ALA A 17 -7.87 -1.88 -3.31
C ALA A 17 -9.30 -2.03 -2.74
N ALA A 18 -10.11 -0.97 -2.81
CA ALA A 18 -11.48 -0.98 -2.31
C ALA A 18 -12.40 -2.02 -2.98
N ASP A 19 -12.18 -2.30 -4.28
CA ASP A 19 -12.92 -3.30 -5.04
C ASP A 19 -12.42 -4.75 -4.80
N THR A 20 -11.38 -4.94 -3.99
CA THR A 20 -10.82 -6.27 -3.69
C THR A 20 -11.64 -6.97 -2.61
N GLU A 21 -12.35 -8.04 -2.98
CA GLU A 21 -13.19 -8.83 -2.05
C GLU A 21 -12.38 -9.78 -1.14
N ASP A 22 -11.21 -10.24 -1.60
CA ASP A 22 -10.32 -11.10 -0.83
C ASP A 22 -9.62 -10.27 0.24
N GLU A 23 -9.97 -10.50 1.51
CA GLU A 23 -9.44 -9.75 2.66
C GLU A 23 -7.91 -9.82 2.77
N ALA A 24 -7.29 -10.95 2.40
CA ALA A 24 -5.84 -11.07 2.44
C ALA A 24 -5.19 -10.19 1.36
N LYS A 25 -5.74 -10.19 0.14
CA LYS A 25 -5.27 -9.29 -0.93
C LYS A 25 -5.55 -7.83 -0.62
N PHE A 26 -6.69 -7.51 -0.01
CA PHE A 26 -7.02 -6.17 0.44
C PHE A 26 -5.99 -5.67 1.45
N SER A 27 -5.63 -6.51 2.43
CA SER A 27 -4.59 -6.19 3.41
C SER A 27 -3.25 -5.87 2.74
N GLU A 28 -2.83 -6.66 1.74
CA GLU A 28 -1.58 -6.39 1.00
C GLU A 28 -1.64 -5.05 0.23
N TRP A 29 -2.79 -4.67 -0.31
CA TRP A 29 -2.97 -3.35 -0.93
C TRP A 29 -2.82 -2.21 0.08
N VAL A 30 -3.48 -2.31 1.24
CA VAL A 30 -3.43 -1.28 2.29
C VAL A 30 -2.01 -1.12 2.81
N GLU A 31 -1.33 -2.23 3.06
CA GLU A 31 0.07 -2.27 3.48
C GLU A 31 1.01 -1.64 2.44
N LEU A 32 0.85 -1.96 1.16
CA LEU A 32 1.65 -1.35 0.09
C LEU A 32 1.46 0.17 0.03
N LEU A 33 0.22 0.66 0.12
CA LEU A 33 -0.08 2.09 0.10
C LEU A 33 0.48 2.80 1.34
N LEU A 34 0.44 2.14 2.50
CA LEU A 34 1.01 2.67 3.75
C LEU A 34 2.54 2.76 3.66
N ASP A 35 3.21 1.70 3.20
CA ASP A 35 4.65 1.71 2.99
C ASP A 35 5.06 2.82 2.02
N GLN A 36 4.30 3.01 0.93
CA GLN A 36 4.58 4.11 0.00
C GLN A 36 4.46 5.49 0.67
N ALA A 37 3.44 5.70 1.52
CA ALA A 37 3.28 6.95 2.26
C ALA A 37 4.42 7.18 3.25
N LEU A 38 4.83 6.14 3.98
CA LEU A 38 5.96 6.19 4.92
C LEU A 38 7.28 6.47 4.21
N LEU A 39 7.51 5.84 3.05
CA LEU A 39 8.68 6.08 2.22
C LEU A 39 8.72 7.54 1.72
N ALA A 40 7.58 8.08 1.29
CA ALA A 40 7.49 9.46 0.84
C ALA A 40 7.73 10.48 1.97
N GLU A 41 7.25 10.18 3.18
CA GLU A 41 7.43 11.04 4.37
C GLU A 41 8.85 10.98 4.94
N ARG A 42 9.38 9.77 5.13
CA ARG A 42 10.64 9.54 5.86
C ARG A 42 11.86 9.38 4.95
N GLY A 43 11.63 9.12 3.67
CA GLY A 43 12.69 8.82 2.69
C GLY A 43 13.28 7.41 2.81
N THR A 44 12.82 6.60 3.77
CA THR A 44 13.29 5.22 3.99
C THR A 44 12.15 4.30 4.41
N LEU A 45 12.38 3.00 4.29
CA LEU A 45 11.51 1.93 4.77
C LEU A 45 12.28 1.03 5.74
N GLU A 46 11.55 0.42 6.69
CA GLU A 46 12.13 -0.56 7.61
C GLU A 46 12.53 -1.86 6.89
N ASP A 47 11.68 -2.35 5.98
CA ASP A 47 12.01 -3.48 5.08
C ASP A 47 11.66 -3.16 3.61
N PRO A 48 12.62 -2.58 2.86
CA PRO A 48 12.43 -2.32 1.42
C PRO A 48 12.17 -3.58 0.59
N ASN A 49 12.68 -4.76 1.01
CA ASN A 49 12.48 -6.00 0.26
C ASN A 49 11.04 -6.48 0.38
N LEU A 50 10.43 -6.33 1.57
CA LEU A 50 9.01 -6.64 1.76
C LEU A 50 8.13 -5.78 0.85
N PHE A 51 8.37 -4.46 0.83
CA PHE A 51 7.66 -3.54 -0.06
C PHE A 51 7.73 -3.97 -1.54
N ILE A 52 8.93 -4.27 -2.04
CA ILE A 52 9.10 -4.73 -3.43
C ILE A 52 8.40 -6.08 -3.68
N ARG A 53 8.43 -7.01 -2.72
CA ARG A 53 7.71 -8.28 -2.84
C ARG A 53 6.19 -8.07 -2.95
N ARG A 54 5.61 -7.22 -2.10
CA ARG A 54 4.18 -6.86 -2.13
C ARG A 54 3.80 -6.25 -3.47
N MET A 55 4.58 -5.27 -3.93
CA MET A 55 4.39 -4.63 -5.23
C MET A 55 4.39 -5.66 -6.36
N ASN A 56 5.36 -6.58 -6.37
CA ASN A 56 5.45 -7.62 -7.39
C ASN A 56 4.28 -8.61 -7.34
N GLN A 57 3.85 -9.02 -6.14
CA GLN A 57 2.70 -9.91 -5.98
C GLN A 57 1.42 -9.30 -6.55
N LEU A 58 1.19 -7.99 -6.33
CA LEU A 58 -0.01 -7.29 -6.79
C LEU A 58 0.04 -6.92 -8.28
N LEU A 59 1.22 -6.79 -8.89
CA LEU A 59 1.38 -6.57 -10.34
C LEU A 59 1.14 -7.85 -11.16
N VAL A 60 1.44 -9.01 -10.60
CA VAL A 60 1.31 -10.31 -11.27
C VAL A 60 -0.07 -10.96 -11.04
N SER A 61 -0.86 -10.40 -10.12
CA SER A 61 -2.19 -10.91 -9.72
C SER A 61 -3.36 -10.44 -10.58
#